data_AF-A0A532C2Z1-F1
#
_entry.id   AF-A0A532C2Z1-F1
#
_cell.length_a   1.000
_cell.length_b   1.000
_cell.length_c   1.000
_cell.angle_alpha   90.00
_cell.angle_beta   90.00
_cell.angle_gamma   90.00
#
_symmetry.space_group_name_H-M   'P 1'
#
loop_
_entity.id
_entity.type
_entity.pdbx_description
1 polymer ?
#
loop_
_entity_poly.entity_id
_entity_poly.type
_entity_poly.pdbx_seq_one_letter_code
_entity_poly.pdbx_strand_id
1 'polypeptide(L)'
;MTRSCMLEWLKEPGFFGTHATVGADMSQLMATFFTGLFVIGWIQAKRHRADAHHWMMFGGMIAMVAFFISYYLFRQLGVLAFEGKEGFGGSQALYDYVFIPVLTVHIILVILGLVMAIYMIVLGFRAQQVIDGVRSLRETLLLTTWKKIGVIFGTLTALIIVLFLSRIATADFSMRKFEVYLGLLAVIAIVFSVEMTIQRIWPNGARRHRALGLFTMVVYCVLFVTGTTTYTMLYLLYPGKIG
;
A
#
# COMPACT_ATOMS: atom_id res chain seq x y z
N MET A 1 18.57 -18.22 6.09
CA MET A 1 18.35 -17.22 7.16
C MET A 1 17.03 -17.54 7.85
N THR A 2 17.03 -17.80 9.16
CA THR A 2 15.80 -18.09 9.92
C THR A 2 14.96 -16.82 10.13
N ARG A 3 13.64 -16.95 10.34
CA ARG A 3 12.73 -15.80 10.57
C ARG A 3 13.19 -14.91 11.74
N SER A 4 13.81 -15.49 12.76
CA SER A 4 14.39 -14.77 13.91
C SER A 4 15.58 -13.91 13.50
N CYS A 5 16.51 -14.46 12.72
CA CYS A 5 17.71 -13.76 12.24
C CYS A 5 17.37 -12.52 11.38
N MET A 6 16.32 -12.59 10.56
CA MET A 6 15.88 -11.43 9.77
C MET A 6 15.22 -10.33 10.63
N LEU A 7 14.45 -10.74 11.65
CA LEU A 7 13.83 -9.82 12.62
C LEU A 7 14.88 -9.08 13.46
N GLU A 8 15.94 -9.77 13.86
CA GLU A 8 17.07 -9.18 14.59
C GLU A 8 17.83 -8.17 13.73
N TRP A 9 18.16 -8.55 12.48
CA TRP A 9 18.84 -7.65 11.56
C TRP A 9 18.08 -6.35 11.28
N LEU A 10 16.75 -6.40 11.16
CA LEU A 10 15.93 -5.20 10.94
C LEU A 10 15.93 -4.22 12.12
N LYS A 11 16.37 -4.66 13.30
CA LYS A 11 16.49 -3.84 14.52
C LYS A 11 17.90 -3.29 14.74
N GLU A 12 18.89 -3.75 13.97
CA GLU A 12 20.25 -3.21 14.04
C GLU A 12 20.27 -1.72 13.66
N PRO A 13 21.30 -0.97 14.07
CA PRO A 13 21.48 0.43 13.70
C PRO A 13 21.39 0.62 12.18
N GLY A 14 20.66 1.67 11.78
CA GLY A 14 20.46 2.04 10.39
C GLY A 14 21.74 2.46 9.68
N PHE A 15 21.67 2.52 8.35
CA PHE A 15 22.76 2.88 7.45
C PHE A 15 22.78 4.37 7.08
N PHE A 16 21.79 5.17 7.50
CA PHE A 16 21.79 6.63 7.34
C PHE A 16 22.54 7.38 8.45
N GLY A 17 23.12 6.67 9.43
CA GLY A 17 23.85 7.29 10.54
C GLY A 17 22.94 8.07 11.50
N THR A 18 21.68 7.66 11.62
CA THR A 18 20.67 8.24 12.51
C THR A 18 20.33 7.27 13.65
N HIS A 19 19.41 7.63 14.54
CA HIS A 19 18.90 6.72 15.57
C HIS A 19 17.91 5.66 15.02
N ALA A 20 17.68 5.65 13.71
CA ALA A 20 16.84 4.68 13.04
C ALA A 20 17.47 3.28 13.02
N THR A 21 16.60 2.28 12.89
CA THR A 21 17.01 0.91 12.60
C THR A 21 17.16 0.68 11.11
N VAL A 22 17.84 -0.40 10.70
CA VAL A 22 17.92 -0.85 9.30
C VAL A 22 16.54 -0.92 8.66
N GLY A 23 15.54 -1.44 9.37
CA GLY A 23 14.17 -1.52 8.87
C GLY A 23 13.54 -0.14 8.62
N ALA A 24 13.83 0.85 9.46
CA ALA A 24 13.29 2.20 9.31
C ALA A 24 13.94 2.93 8.13
N ASP A 25 15.26 2.83 8.00
CA ASP A 25 16.00 3.39 6.86
C ASP A 25 15.57 2.75 5.55
N MET A 26 15.42 1.43 5.53
CA MET A 26 14.92 0.71 4.36
C MET A 26 13.51 1.16 3.99
N SER A 27 12.62 1.31 4.97
CA SER A 27 11.25 1.80 4.73
C SER A 27 11.25 3.21 4.13
N GLN A 28 12.09 4.12 4.66
CA GLN A 28 12.19 5.48 4.15
C GLN A 28 12.81 5.53 2.74
N LEU A 29 13.82 4.69 2.48
CA LEU A 29 14.45 4.56 1.17
C LEU A 29 13.46 4.00 0.15
N MET A 30 12.70 2.96 0.49
CA MET A 30 11.67 2.37 -0.36
C MET A 30 10.52 3.35 -0.61
N ALA A 31 10.08 4.11 0.40
CA ALA A 31 9.07 5.15 0.24
C ALA A 31 9.53 6.25 -0.75
N THR A 32 10.81 6.65 -0.68
CA THR A 32 11.42 7.59 -1.63
C THR A 32 11.46 6.98 -3.04
N PHE A 33 11.91 5.74 -3.15
CA PHE A 33 12.00 5.02 -4.43
C PHE A 33 10.64 4.89 -5.12
N PHE A 34 9.62 4.37 -4.42
CA PHE A 34 8.28 4.19 -4.99
C PHE A 34 7.63 5.53 -5.36
N THR A 35 7.74 6.54 -4.49
CA THR A 35 7.23 7.89 -4.80
C THR A 35 7.91 8.45 -6.04
N GLY A 36 9.23 8.29 -6.16
CA GLY A 36 9.99 8.66 -7.36
C GLY A 36 9.48 7.97 -8.62
N LEU A 37 9.31 6.65 -8.58
CA LEU A 37 8.75 5.89 -9.72
C LEU A 37 7.36 6.37 -10.11
N PHE A 38 6.49 6.65 -9.13
CA PHE A 38 5.12 7.10 -9.39
C PHE A 38 5.08 8.52 -9.94
N VAL A 39 5.93 9.43 -9.45
CA VAL A 39 6.08 10.78 -10.03
C VAL A 39 6.59 10.69 -11.47
N ILE A 40 7.59 9.86 -11.74
CA ILE A 40 8.11 9.64 -13.09
C ILE A 40 7.02 9.03 -13.99
N GLY A 41 6.30 8.02 -13.50
CA GLY A 41 5.14 7.42 -14.19
C GLY A 41 4.05 8.45 -14.49
N TRP A 42 3.76 9.35 -13.56
CA TRP A 42 2.81 10.44 -13.72
C TRP A 42 3.25 11.44 -14.80
N ILE A 43 4.54 11.80 -14.83
CA ILE A 43 5.12 12.65 -15.88
C ILE A 43 5.01 11.96 -17.25
N GLN A 44 5.27 10.66 -17.33
CA GLN A 44 5.12 9.89 -18.56
C GLN A 44 3.67 9.90 -19.08
N ALA A 45 2.68 9.78 -18.19
CA ALA A 45 1.26 9.91 -18.56
C ALA A 45 0.95 11.29 -19.16
N LYS A 46 1.44 12.36 -18.52
CA LYS A 46 1.27 13.74 -19.03
C LYS A 46 1.94 13.97 -20.38
N ARG A 47 3.03 13.26 -20.67
CA ARG A 47 3.74 13.29 -21.96
C ARG A 47 3.16 12.31 -23.00
N HIS A 48 1.97 11.76 -22.77
CA HIS A 48 1.32 10.78 -23.64
C HIS A 48 2.15 9.51 -23.91
N ARG A 49 3.11 9.16 -23.04
CA ARG A 49 3.91 7.93 -23.14
C ARG A 49 3.19 6.78 -22.42
N ALA A 50 2.07 6.34 -22.98
CA ALA A 50 1.14 5.41 -22.33
C ALA A 50 1.74 4.04 -22.01
N ASP A 51 2.53 3.44 -22.91
CA ASP A 51 3.16 2.14 -22.67
C ASP A 51 4.17 2.19 -21.53
N ALA A 52 5.06 3.19 -21.56
CA ALA A 52 6.08 3.37 -20.53
C ALA A 52 5.44 3.70 -19.16
N HIS A 53 4.41 4.56 -19.15
CA HIS A 53 3.58 4.79 -17.96
C HIS A 53 2.98 3.49 -17.42
N HIS A 54 2.31 2.70 -18.27
CA HIS A 54 1.57 1.51 -17.85
C HIS A 54 2.48 0.49 -17.17
N TRP A 55 3.60 0.15 -17.78
CA TRP A 55 4.54 -0.83 -17.23
C TRP A 55 5.28 -0.31 -16.00
N MET A 56 5.65 0.97 -15.98
CA MET A 56 6.26 1.59 -14.80
C MET A 56 5.30 1.56 -13.59
N MET A 57 4.04 1.97 -13.79
CA MET A 57 3.05 1.99 -12.71
C MET A 57 2.71 0.58 -12.25
N PHE A 58 2.55 -0.37 -13.17
CA PHE A 58 2.29 -1.76 -12.82
C PHE A 58 3.45 -2.36 -12.02
N GLY A 59 4.69 -2.27 -12.52
CA GLY A 59 5.87 -2.77 -11.82
C GLY A 59 6.06 -2.12 -10.45
N GLY A 60 5.94 -0.79 -10.38
CA GLY A 60 6.06 -0.05 -9.13
C GLY A 60 4.99 -0.40 -8.10
N MET A 61 3.71 -0.53 -8.50
CA MET A 61 2.64 -0.90 -7.57
C MET A 61 2.75 -2.36 -7.10
N ILE A 62 3.15 -3.29 -7.97
CA ILE A 62 3.41 -4.68 -7.58
C ILE A 62 4.58 -4.76 -6.59
N ALA A 63 5.69 -4.08 -6.88
CA ALA A 63 6.84 -4.02 -5.99
C ALA A 63 6.48 -3.39 -4.64
N MET A 64 5.68 -2.32 -4.64
CA MET A 64 5.19 -1.68 -3.42
C MET A 64 4.33 -2.63 -2.59
N VAL A 65 3.35 -3.32 -3.20
CA VAL A 65 2.50 -4.30 -2.49
C VAL A 65 3.35 -5.45 -1.93
N ALA A 66 4.29 -5.97 -2.71
CA ALA A 66 5.20 -7.02 -2.25
C ALA A 66 6.09 -6.55 -1.08
N PHE A 67 6.56 -5.31 -1.14
CA PHE A 67 7.30 -4.68 -0.04
C PHE A 67 6.44 -4.60 1.22
N PHE A 68 5.21 -4.07 1.13
CA PHE A 68 4.32 -3.97 2.30
C PHE A 68 3.94 -5.33 2.88
N ILE A 69 3.69 -6.34 2.05
CA ILE A 69 3.44 -7.72 2.51
C ILE A 69 4.66 -8.24 3.28
N SER A 70 5.85 -8.13 2.70
CA SER A 70 7.10 -8.59 3.34
C SER A 70 7.36 -7.81 4.63
N TYR A 71 7.24 -6.49 4.58
CA TYR A 71 7.43 -5.60 5.71
C TYR A 71 6.44 -5.86 6.84
N TYR A 72 5.16 -6.17 6.54
CA TYR A 72 4.18 -6.59 7.55
C TYR A 72 4.57 -7.91 8.22
N LEU A 73 5.01 -8.90 7.42
CA LEU A 73 5.41 -10.22 7.91
C LEU A 73 6.64 -10.17 8.82
N PHE A 74 7.57 -9.25 8.55
CA PHE A 74 8.84 -9.13 9.27
C PHE A 74 8.86 -8.05 10.35
N ARG A 75 8.06 -6.98 10.26
CA ARG A 75 8.06 -5.90 11.27
C ARG A 75 6.82 -5.85 12.15
N GLN A 76 5.82 -6.72 11.92
CA GLN A 76 4.56 -6.79 12.68
C GLN A 76 3.95 -5.40 12.91
N LEU A 77 3.22 -4.84 11.94
CA LEU A 77 2.62 -3.47 12.02
C LEU A 77 1.78 -3.21 13.29
N GLY A 78 1.40 -4.23 14.07
CA GLY A 78 0.80 -4.08 15.41
C GLY A 78 1.77 -3.69 16.54
N VAL A 79 3.07 -3.93 16.40
CA VAL A 79 4.10 -3.56 17.41
C VAL A 79 4.49 -2.08 17.28
N LEU A 80 4.32 -1.48 16.11
CA LEU A 80 4.58 -0.04 15.87
C LEU A 80 3.52 0.90 16.46
N ALA A 81 2.33 0.40 16.77
CA ALA A 81 1.37 1.16 17.58
C ALA A 81 1.86 1.31 19.05
N PHE A 82 2.80 0.46 19.49
CA PHE A 82 3.41 0.52 20.82
C PHE A 82 4.78 1.21 20.82
N GLU A 83 5.55 1.18 19.72
CA GLU A 83 6.80 1.96 19.59
C GLU A 83 6.58 3.47 19.64
N GLY A 84 5.37 3.99 19.38
CA GLY A 84 5.12 5.44 19.43
C GLY A 84 5.48 6.04 20.80
N LYS A 85 5.14 5.37 21.91
CA LYS A 85 5.40 5.92 23.25
C LYS A 85 6.81 5.60 23.76
N GLU A 86 7.41 4.48 23.35
CA GLU A 86 8.76 4.08 23.77
C GLU A 86 9.87 4.68 22.89
N GLY A 87 9.57 4.95 21.61
CA GLY A 87 10.53 5.46 20.62
C GLY A 87 10.54 6.99 20.45
N PHE A 88 9.59 7.73 21.05
CA PHE A 88 9.53 9.18 20.93
C PHE A 88 10.13 9.88 22.17
N GLY A 89 11.29 10.53 21.99
CA GLY A 89 12.03 11.21 23.07
C GLY A 89 11.62 12.65 23.38
N GLY A 90 10.57 13.16 22.72
CA GLY A 90 10.13 14.56 22.84
C GLY A 90 9.20 14.81 24.03
N SER A 91 8.71 16.05 24.17
CA SER A 91 7.73 16.38 25.21
C SER A 91 6.38 15.68 24.97
N GLN A 92 5.67 15.37 26.05
CA GLN A 92 4.35 14.73 25.97
C GLN A 92 3.35 15.56 25.14
N ALA A 93 3.40 16.88 25.24
CA ALA A 93 2.55 17.76 24.44
C ALA A 93 2.83 17.62 22.93
N LEU A 94 4.11 17.51 22.53
CA LEU A 94 4.47 17.31 21.13
C LEU A 94 4.03 15.92 20.63
N TYR A 95 4.13 14.91 21.49
CA TYR A 95 3.67 13.56 21.20
C TYR A 95 2.16 13.51 20.94
N ASP A 96 1.36 14.04 21.86
CA ASP A 96 -0.11 13.94 21.81
C ASP A 96 -0.73 14.83 20.73
N TYR A 97 -0.22 16.06 20.55
CA TYR A 97 -0.84 17.06 19.67
C TYR A 97 -0.24 17.14 18.27
N VAL A 98 0.95 16.56 18.03
CA VAL A 98 1.60 16.60 16.72
C VAL A 98 1.91 15.21 16.20
N PHE A 99 2.65 14.41 16.96
CA PHE A 99 3.11 13.10 16.49
C PHE A 99 1.95 12.13 16.25
N ILE A 100 1.07 11.92 17.24
CA ILE A 100 -0.08 11.00 17.12
C ILE A 100 -1.00 11.42 15.95
N PRO A 101 -1.41 12.69 15.81
CA PRO A 101 -2.23 13.10 14.67
C PRO A 101 -1.56 12.85 13.31
N VAL A 102 -0.28 13.21 13.15
CA VAL A 102 0.46 12.97 11.90
C VAL A 102 0.57 11.48 11.59
N LEU A 103 0.93 10.66 12.59
CA LEU A 103 1.03 9.21 12.45
C LEU A 103 -0.33 8.59 12.11
N THR A 104 -1.41 9.05 12.75
CA THR A 104 -2.77 8.57 12.50
C THR A 104 -3.19 8.85 11.06
N VAL A 105 -2.99 10.09 10.59
CA VAL A 105 -3.25 10.47 9.20
C VAL A 105 -2.39 9.61 8.25
N HIS A 106 -1.11 9.42 8.56
CA HIS A 106 -0.22 8.59 7.76
C HIS A 106 -0.75 7.15 7.61
N ILE A 107 -1.14 6.50 8.70
CA ILE A 107 -1.69 5.14 8.69
C ILE A 107 -2.98 5.07 7.86
N ILE A 108 -3.89 6.03 8.03
CA ILE A 108 -5.13 6.11 7.23
C ILE A 108 -4.79 6.23 5.74
N LEU A 109 -3.83 7.08 5.38
CA LEU A 109 -3.39 7.24 3.99
C LEU A 109 -2.71 5.98 3.44
N VAL A 110 -1.97 5.23 4.26
CA VAL A 110 -1.39 3.94 3.86
C VAL A 110 -2.48 2.92 3.53
N ILE A 111 -3.49 2.79 4.39
CA ILE A 111 -4.63 1.87 4.15
C ILE A 111 -5.36 2.27 2.87
N LEU A 112 -5.69 3.55 2.73
CA LEU A 112 -6.33 4.09 1.53
C LEU A 112 -5.48 3.85 0.28
N GLY A 113 -4.18 4.11 0.38
CA GLY A 113 -3.20 3.94 -0.70
C GLY A 113 -3.11 2.49 -1.17
N LEU A 114 -3.09 1.51 -0.27
CA LEU A 114 -3.06 0.08 -0.62
C LEU A 114 -4.34 -0.37 -1.33
N VAL A 115 -5.51 0.08 -0.85
CA VAL A 115 -6.80 -0.18 -1.52
C VAL A 115 -6.78 0.42 -2.93
N MET A 116 -6.34 1.68 -3.05
CA MET A 116 -6.26 2.36 -4.35
C MET A 116 -5.21 1.73 -5.28
N ALA A 117 -4.10 1.19 -4.77
CA ALA A 117 -3.11 0.49 -5.59
C ALA A 117 -3.73 -0.71 -6.31
N ILE A 118 -4.38 -1.60 -5.55
CA ILE A 118 -5.05 -2.80 -6.10
C ILE A 118 -6.13 -2.39 -7.10
N TYR A 119 -6.95 -1.40 -6.72
CA TYR A 119 -8.00 -0.87 -7.57
C TYR A 119 -7.45 -0.31 -8.90
N MET A 120 -6.39 0.51 -8.84
CA MET A 120 -5.80 1.18 -10.00
C MET A 120 -5.08 0.21 -10.93
N ILE A 121 -4.48 -0.88 -10.41
CA ILE A 121 -3.98 -1.98 -11.24
C ILE A 121 -5.13 -2.56 -12.06
N VAL A 122 -6.21 -2.99 -11.40
CA VAL A 122 -7.36 -3.62 -12.08
C VAL A 122 -8.01 -2.66 -13.09
N LEU A 123 -8.23 -1.40 -12.70
CA LEU A 123 -8.79 -0.39 -13.59
C LEU A 123 -7.86 -0.07 -14.77
N GLY A 124 -6.56 0.06 -14.51
CA GLY A 124 -5.55 0.29 -15.55
C GLY A 124 -5.56 -0.81 -16.60
N PHE A 125 -5.72 -2.07 -16.19
CA PHE A 125 -5.86 -3.17 -17.15
C PHE A 125 -7.18 -3.14 -17.90
N ARG A 126 -8.30 -2.91 -17.21
CA ARG A 126 -9.64 -2.90 -17.81
C ARG A 126 -9.89 -1.73 -18.76
N ALA A 127 -9.26 -0.58 -18.51
CA ALA A 127 -9.46 0.64 -19.28
C ALA A 127 -8.47 0.80 -20.44
N GLN A 128 -7.47 -0.09 -20.57
CA GLN A 128 -6.52 -0.03 -21.68
C GLN A 128 -7.17 -0.49 -23.00
N GLN A 129 -6.66 0.04 -24.09
CA GLN A 129 -6.80 -0.50 -25.44
C GLN A 129 -5.49 -0.26 -26.20
N VAL A 130 -5.28 -1.01 -27.27
CA VAL A 130 -4.15 -0.81 -28.18
C VAL A 130 -4.75 -0.51 -29.54
N ILE A 131 -4.43 0.66 -30.08
CA ILE A 131 -4.86 1.13 -31.40
C ILE A 131 -3.59 1.42 -32.19
N ASP A 132 -3.43 0.80 -33.36
CA ASP A 132 -2.26 0.96 -34.23
C ASP A 132 -0.92 0.69 -33.51
N GLY A 133 -0.90 -0.31 -32.63
CA GLY A 133 0.28 -0.66 -31.83
C GLY A 133 0.58 0.30 -30.67
N VAL A 134 -0.21 1.37 -30.50
CA VAL A 134 -0.04 2.35 -29.43
C VAL A 134 -1.09 2.14 -28.34
N ARG A 135 -0.65 2.03 -27.09
CA ARG A 135 -1.55 1.94 -25.95
C ARG A 135 -2.28 3.27 -25.71
N SER A 136 -3.58 3.18 -25.50
CA SER A 136 -4.42 4.33 -25.11
C SER A 136 -5.50 3.90 -24.12
N LEU A 137 -6.24 4.87 -23.58
CA LEU A 137 -7.39 4.59 -22.72
C LEU A 137 -8.65 4.47 -23.56
N ARG A 138 -9.48 3.46 -23.25
CA ARG A 138 -10.77 3.24 -23.89
C ARG A 138 -11.81 4.19 -23.34
N GLU A 139 -12.36 5.03 -24.22
CA GLU A 139 -13.43 6.00 -23.94
C GLU A 139 -14.83 5.34 -23.93
N THR A 140 -14.97 4.21 -23.23
CA THR A 140 -16.25 3.48 -23.11
C THR A 140 -16.73 3.43 -21.67
N LEU A 141 -18.03 3.17 -21.51
CA LEU A 141 -18.62 2.86 -20.21
C LEU A 141 -18.05 1.54 -19.68
N LEU A 142 -17.46 1.56 -18.50
CA LEU A 142 -16.89 0.39 -17.83
C LEU A 142 -17.68 0.07 -16.55
N LEU A 143 -18.89 -0.45 -16.75
CA LEU A 143 -19.80 -0.82 -15.67
C LEU A 143 -19.69 -2.30 -15.32
N THR A 144 -19.71 -2.59 -14.03
CA THR A 144 -19.68 -3.94 -13.48
C THR A 144 -21.01 -4.24 -12.80
N THR A 145 -21.61 -5.40 -13.11
CA THR A 145 -22.88 -5.81 -12.51
C THR A 145 -22.67 -6.51 -11.16
N TRP A 146 -23.66 -6.42 -10.27
CA TRP A 146 -23.66 -7.15 -8.99
C TRP A 146 -23.50 -8.65 -9.18
N LYS A 147 -24.12 -9.23 -10.23
CA LYS A 147 -23.95 -10.64 -10.58
C LYS A 147 -22.49 -10.99 -10.87
N LYS A 148 -21.80 -10.17 -11.68
CA LYS A 148 -20.39 -10.41 -12.04
C LYS A 148 -19.48 -10.29 -10.81
N ILE A 149 -19.70 -9.31 -9.95
CA ILE A 149 -18.95 -9.17 -8.71
C ILE A 149 -19.22 -10.32 -7.76
N GLY A 150 -20.47 -10.73 -7.59
CA GLY A 150 -20.83 -11.88 -6.75
C GLY A 150 -20.13 -13.16 -7.21
N VAL A 151 -20.06 -13.40 -8.53
CA VAL A 151 -19.32 -14.54 -9.09
C VAL A 151 -17.83 -14.43 -8.79
N ILE A 152 -17.19 -13.29 -9.10
CA ILE A 152 -15.75 -13.13 -8.87
C ILE A 152 -15.40 -13.24 -7.38
N PHE A 153 -16.15 -12.54 -6.52
CA PHE A 153 -15.97 -12.56 -5.08
C PHE A 153 -16.19 -13.96 -4.51
N GLY A 154 -17.23 -14.67 -4.95
CA GLY A 154 -17.49 -16.05 -4.56
C GLY A 154 -16.35 -17.00 -4.96
N THR A 155 -15.86 -16.89 -6.20
CA THR A 155 -14.71 -17.70 -6.67
C THR A 155 -13.44 -17.41 -5.88
N LEU A 156 -13.12 -16.12 -5.65
CA LEU A 156 -11.96 -15.75 -4.83
C LEU A 156 -12.10 -16.25 -3.39
N THR A 157 -13.29 -16.14 -2.81
CA THR A 157 -13.57 -16.64 -1.46
C THR A 157 -13.38 -18.15 -1.39
N ALA A 158 -13.88 -18.91 -2.36
CA ALA A 158 -13.66 -20.35 -2.43
C ALA A 158 -12.17 -20.71 -2.53
N LEU A 159 -11.40 -20.02 -3.38
CA LEU A 159 -9.96 -20.22 -3.50
C LEU A 159 -9.23 -19.91 -2.19
N ILE A 160 -9.58 -18.82 -1.52
CA ILE A 160 -9.01 -18.43 -0.22
C ILE A 160 -9.33 -19.47 0.85
N ILE A 161 -10.56 -20.00 0.88
CA ILE A 161 -10.95 -21.08 1.79
C ILE A 161 -10.14 -22.35 1.51
N VAL A 162 -9.99 -22.74 0.23
CA VAL A 162 -9.16 -23.91 -0.15
C VAL A 162 -7.70 -23.72 0.29
N LEU A 163 -7.15 -22.52 0.08
CA LEU A 163 -5.79 -22.19 0.54
C LEU A 163 -5.68 -22.19 2.07
N PHE A 164 -6.70 -21.71 2.78
CA PHE A 164 -6.70 -21.74 4.24
C PHE A 164 -6.79 -23.16 4.79
N LEU A 165 -7.68 -23.99 4.25
CA LEU A 165 -7.84 -25.40 4.64
C LEU A 165 -6.58 -26.22 4.33
N SER A 166 -5.93 -25.99 3.18
CA SER A 166 -4.66 -26.66 2.87
C SER A 166 -3.53 -26.27 3.83
N ARG A 167 -3.53 -25.03 4.33
CA ARG A 167 -2.57 -24.57 5.35
C ARG A 167 -2.89 -25.10 6.75
N ILE A 168 -4.16 -25.32 7.08
CA ILE A 168 -4.53 -26.04 8.31
C ILE A 168 -4.05 -27.49 8.21
N ALA A 169 -4.29 -28.16 7.09
CA ALA A 169 -3.89 -29.57 6.89
C ALA A 169 -2.37 -29.79 6.94
N THR A 170 -1.57 -28.77 6.62
CA THR A 170 -0.10 -28.88 6.56
C THR A 170 0.65 -28.27 7.74
N ALA A 171 0.01 -27.41 8.53
CA ALA A 171 0.72 -26.63 9.56
C ALA A 171 -0.16 -26.25 10.77
N ASP A 172 -1.25 -26.97 11.00
CA ASP A 172 -2.26 -26.76 12.03
C ASP A 172 -2.97 -25.39 11.98
N PHE A 173 -4.11 -25.33 12.67
CA PHE A 173 -4.88 -24.11 12.83
C PHE A 173 -4.14 -23.10 13.72
N SER A 174 -4.25 -21.82 13.38
CA SER A 174 -3.73 -20.71 14.20
C SER A 174 -4.59 -19.48 13.99
N MET A 175 -5.01 -18.82 15.08
CA MET A 175 -5.81 -17.58 15.04
C MET A 175 -5.17 -16.50 14.17
N ARG A 176 -3.85 -16.30 14.29
CA ARG A 176 -3.11 -15.33 13.46
C ARG A 176 -3.18 -15.63 11.96
N LYS A 177 -3.24 -16.91 11.56
CA LYS A 177 -3.40 -17.28 10.15
C LYS A 177 -4.81 -16.93 9.71
N PHE A 178 -5.81 -17.32 10.50
CA PHE A 178 -7.22 -17.02 10.22
C PHE A 178 -7.46 -15.52 10.03
N GLU A 179 -6.92 -14.67 10.91
CA GLU A 179 -7.00 -13.21 10.81
C GLU A 179 -6.42 -12.67 9.49
N VAL A 180 -5.32 -13.24 8.99
CA VAL A 180 -4.72 -12.86 7.70
C VAL A 180 -5.65 -13.20 6.53
N TYR A 181 -6.24 -14.40 6.51
CA TYR A 181 -7.18 -14.80 5.45
C TYR A 181 -8.48 -13.99 5.51
N LEU A 182 -8.98 -13.69 6.71
CA LEU A 182 -10.15 -12.83 6.91
C LEU A 182 -9.86 -11.39 6.48
N GLY A 183 -8.69 -10.86 6.83
CA GLY A 183 -8.23 -9.54 6.39
C GLY A 183 -8.10 -9.44 4.87
N LEU A 184 -7.58 -10.49 4.22
CA LEU A 184 -7.53 -10.55 2.75
C LEU A 184 -8.93 -10.49 2.12
N LEU A 185 -9.90 -11.24 2.65
CA LEU A 185 -11.30 -11.17 2.20
C LEU A 185 -11.90 -9.77 2.41
N ALA A 186 -11.63 -9.15 3.57
CA ALA A 186 -12.09 -7.80 3.86
C ALA A 186 -11.53 -6.78 2.86
N VAL A 187 -10.23 -6.84 2.53
CA VAL A 187 -9.62 -5.96 1.51
C VAL A 187 -10.27 -6.17 0.14
N ILE A 188 -10.48 -7.41 -0.28
CA ILE A 188 -11.16 -7.70 -1.56
C ILE A 188 -12.58 -7.14 -1.57
N ALA A 189 -13.33 -7.31 -0.49
CA ALA A 189 -14.68 -6.76 -0.35
C ALA A 189 -14.69 -5.23 -0.40
N ILE A 190 -13.72 -4.57 0.24
CA ILE A 190 -13.55 -3.11 0.19
C ILE A 190 -13.26 -2.65 -1.25
N VAL A 191 -12.35 -3.31 -1.98
CA VAL A 191 -12.05 -2.95 -3.38
C VAL A 191 -13.30 -3.07 -4.26
N PHE A 192 -14.11 -4.12 -4.10
CA PHE A 192 -15.37 -4.23 -4.85
C PHE A 192 -16.40 -3.18 -4.45
N SER A 193 -16.48 -2.85 -3.16
CA SER A 193 -17.37 -1.80 -2.66
C SER A 193 -17.00 -0.43 -3.23
N VAL A 194 -15.70 -0.16 -3.31
CA VAL A 194 -15.12 1.02 -3.96
C VAL A 194 -15.47 1.03 -5.46
N GLU A 195 -15.27 -0.07 -6.19
CA GLU A 195 -15.65 -0.18 -7.62
C GLU A 195 -17.14 0.11 -7.84
N MET A 196 -18.02 -0.49 -7.04
CA MET A 196 -19.46 -0.32 -7.18
C MET A 196 -19.92 1.11 -6.89
N THR A 197 -19.22 1.81 -6.00
CA THR A 197 -19.50 3.20 -5.67
C THR A 197 -18.97 4.13 -6.76
N ILE A 198 -17.69 4.00 -7.11
CA ILE A 198 -17.02 4.91 -8.03
C ILE A 198 -17.54 4.79 -9.45
N GLN A 199 -17.91 3.59 -9.92
CA GLN A 199 -18.45 3.43 -11.28
C GLN A 199 -19.77 4.19 -11.49
N ARG A 200 -20.52 4.50 -10.42
CA ARG A 200 -21.74 5.35 -10.48
C ARG A 200 -21.40 6.82 -10.68
N ILE A 201 -20.29 7.27 -10.10
CA ILE A 201 -19.80 8.66 -10.18
C ILE A 201 -19.09 8.89 -11.53
N TRP A 202 -18.23 7.95 -11.95
CA TRP A 202 -17.51 8.00 -13.22
C TRP A 202 -17.69 6.71 -14.04
N PRO A 203 -18.78 6.60 -14.82
CA PRO A 203 -19.04 5.43 -15.67
C PRO A 203 -18.01 5.20 -16.77
N ASN A 204 -17.45 6.27 -17.35
CA ASN A 204 -16.44 6.18 -18.41
C ASN A 204 -15.08 5.77 -17.81
N GLY A 205 -14.48 4.71 -18.37
CA GLY A 205 -13.24 4.12 -17.91
C GLY A 205 -12.02 5.04 -17.94
N ALA A 206 -11.83 5.76 -19.06
CA ALA A 206 -10.70 6.67 -19.24
C ALA A 206 -10.78 7.87 -18.30
N ARG A 207 -11.95 8.50 -18.16
CA ARG A 207 -12.19 9.59 -17.21
C ARG A 207 -11.95 9.13 -15.78
N ARG A 208 -12.48 7.96 -15.41
CA ARG A 208 -12.29 7.36 -14.09
C ARG A 208 -10.82 7.10 -13.80
N HIS A 209 -10.08 6.51 -14.75
CA HIS A 209 -8.65 6.26 -14.59
C HIS A 209 -7.84 7.54 -14.41
N ARG A 210 -8.10 8.59 -15.20
CA ARG A 210 -7.40 9.88 -15.07
C ARG A 210 -7.71 10.57 -13.74
N ALA A 211 -8.97 10.61 -13.32
CA ALA A 211 -9.38 11.23 -12.06
C ALA A 211 -8.79 10.50 -10.85
N LEU A 212 -8.91 9.17 -10.81
CA LEU A 212 -8.39 8.38 -9.70
C LEU A 212 -6.88 8.25 -9.72
N GLY A 213 -6.25 8.30 -10.89
CA GLY A 213 -4.80 8.40 -11.02
C GLY A 213 -4.26 9.68 -10.38
N LEU A 214 -4.91 10.83 -10.64
CA LEU A 214 -4.56 12.09 -9.98
C LEU A 214 -4.73 11.99 -8.47
N PHE A 215 -5.89 11.52 -8.02
CA PHE A 215 -6.18 11.35 -6.59
C PHE A 215 -5.14 10.47 -5.90
N THR A 216 -4.84 9.30 -6.49
CA THR A 216 -3.88 8.34 -5.93
C THR A 216 -2.48 8.93 -5.88
N MET A 217 -2.06 9.67 -6.92
CA MET A 217 -0.76 10.34 -6.93
C MET A 217 -0.65 11.40 -5.83
N VAL A 218 -1.70 12.21 -5.61
CA VAL A 218 -1.74 13.19 -4.52
C VAL A 218 -1.64 12.49 -3.17
N VAL A 219 -2.42 11.42 -2.96
CA VAL A 219 -2.35 10.60 -1.74
C VAL A 219 -0.93 10.09 -1.50
N TYR A 220 -0.26 9.56 -2.53
CA TYR A 220 1.12 9.05 -2.38
C TYR A 220 2.14 10.15 -2.07
N CYS A 221 2.01 11.35 -2.67
CA CYS A 221 2.86 12.48 -2.30
C CYS A 221 2.66 12.88 -0.83
N VAL A 222 1.42 12.99 -0.36
CA VAL A 222 1.12 13.33 1.05
C VAL A 222 1.57 12.21 1.99
N LEU A 223 1.40 10.95 1.60
CA LEU A 223 1.86 9.78 2.33
C LEU A 223 3.39 9.82 2.50
N PHE A 224 4.13 10.15 1.44
CA PHE A 224 5.58 10.30 1.50
C PHE A 224 6.02 11.41 2.46
N VAL A 225 5.35 12.57 2.39
CA VAL A 225 5.64 13.70 3.30
C VAL A 225 5.36 13.31 4.75
N THR A 226 4.16 12.80 5.05
CA THR A 226 3.78 12.40 6.40
C THR A 226 4.68 11.29 6.95
N GLY A 227 5.05 10.30 6.12
CA GLY A 227 5.99 9.24 6.51
C GLY A 227 7.38 9.80 6.84
N THR A 228 7.91 10.67 5.98
CA THR A 228 9.19 11.36 6.21
C THR A 228 9.15 12.21 7.48
N THR A 229 8.04 12.89 7.77
CA THR A 229 7.84 13.62 9.02
C THR A 229 7.90 12.68 10.22
N THR A 230 7.19 11.55 10.20
CA THR A 230 7.24 10.58 11.31
C THR A 230 8.64 10.01 11.51
N TYR A 231 9.35 9.68 10.42
CA TYR A 231 10.74 9.23 10.47
C TYR A 231 11.65 10.30 11.10
N THR A 232 11.52 11.55 10.66
CA THR A 232 12.34 12.67 11.15
C THR A 232 12.08 12.93 12.64
N MET A 233 10.81 12.91 13.05
CA MET A 233 10.44 13.10 14.45
C MET A 233 11.01 11.99 15.34
N LEU A 234 10.92 10.72 14.92
CA LEU A 234 11.38 9.59 15.72
C LEU A 234 12.90 9.41 15.75
N TYR A 235 13.59 9.66 14.63
CA TYR A 235 14.98 9.20 14.47
C TYR A 235 16.02 10.30 14.31
N LEU A 236 15.59 11.55 14.09
CA LEU A 236 16.48 12.70 13.95
C LEU A 236 16.28 13.73 15.07
N LEU A 237 15.04 14.16 15.30
CA LEU A 237 14.74 15.27 16.21
C LEU A 237 14.51 14.82 17.65
N TYR A 238 13.74 13.74 17.83
CA TYR A 238 13.34 13.25 19.14
C TYR A 238 13.60 11.75 19.28
N PRO A 239 14.86 11.31 19.15
CA PRO A 239 15.20 9.91 19.37
C PRO A 239 14.82 9.48 20.79
N GLY A 240 14.04 8.41 20.90
CA GLY A 240 13.80 7.74 22.18
C GLY A 240 15.11 7.30 22.82
N LYS A 241 15.15 7.26 24.15
CA LYS A 241 16.28 6.64 24.86
C LYS A 241 16.23 5.15 24.57
N ILE A 242 17.13 4.66 23.72
CA ILE A 242 17.36 3.24 23.53
C ILE A 242 17.76 2.68 24.90
N GLY A 243 16.86 1.93 25.53
CA GLY A 243 17.14 1.10 26.69
C GLY A 243 17.70 -0.24 26.26
#